data_AF-A0A842N895-F1
#
_entry.id   AF-A0A842N895-F1
#
_cell.length_a   1.000
_cell.length_b   1.000
_cell.length_c   1.000
_cell.angle_alpha   90.00
_cell.angle_beta   90.00
_cell.angle_gamma   90.00
#
_symmetry.space_group_name_H-M   'P 1'
#
loop_
_entity.id
_entity.type
_entity.pdbx_description
1 polymer ?
#
loop_
_entity_poly.entity_id
_entity_poly.type
_entity_poly.pdbx_seq_one_letter_code
_entity_poly.pdbx_strand_id
1 'polypeptide(L)'
;MSDALDVDGLERKAYLVYNEDGLLDIITGFLMVFIGYYVLSKVDIPFAPFLAIFGPAVWASLKKAVTEPRIGRVKFGPGRRSRQQKVIMAFAVAVNVLLVLSFFVKTGPFLGPWRTTLYTYGVILVGSGIVSLILFTIGHFNEVSRFKGYAAVSVPMFVAGHFLTDPGLDLFQRLAHVMIPLGLLMLAYGGVTLWRFVRKYPKITDVGVDG
;
A
#
# COMPACT_ATOMS: atom_id res chain seq x y z
N MET A 1 11.86 -43.65 -10.57
CA MET A 1 12.72 -42.46 -10.40
C MET A 1 11.78 -41.28 -10.28
N SER A 2 11.43 -40.87 -9.05
CA SER A 2 10.61 -39.68 -8.85
C SER A 2 11.51 -38.47 -8.99
N ASP A 3 11.26 -37.64 -10.00
CA ASP A 3 11.77 -36.27 -10.02
C ASP A 3 11.48 -35.66 -8.65
N ALA A 4 12.53 -35.26 -7.93
CA ALA A 4 12.39 -34.52 -6.70
C ALA A 4 11.75 -33.17 -7.07
N LEU A 5 10.42 -33.13 -7.06
CA LEU A 5 9.62 -31.94 -7.27
C LEU A 5 10.22 -30.82 -6.42
N ASP A 6 10.72 -29.77 -7.07
CA ASP A 6 11.21 -28.55 -6.42
C ASP A 6 10.02 -27.80 -5.81
N VAL A 7 9.62 -28.24 -4.61
CA VAL A 7 8.49 -27.70 -3.86
C VAL A 7 8.67 -26.21 -3.59
N ASP A 8 9.90 -25.77 -3.31
CA ASP A 8 10.23 -24.38 -3.01
C ASP A 8 10.06 -23.48 -4.25
N GLY A 9 10.52 -23.96 -5.41
CA GLY A 9 10.34 -23.29 -6.69
C GLY A 9 8.86 -23.15 -7.09
N LEU A 10 8.07 -24.22 -6.91
CA LEU A 10 6.63 -24.21 -7.16
C LEU A 10 5.88 -23.27 -6.22
N GLU A 11 6.19 -23.34 -4.92
CA GLU A 11 5.61 -22.44 -3.93
C GLU A 11 5.96 -20.98 -4.30
N ARG A 12 7.21 -20.66 -4.70
CA ARG A 12 7.62 -19.30 -5.14
C ARG A 12 6.83 -18.80 -6.34
N LYS A 13 6.69 -19.63 -7.36
CA LYS A 13 5.88 -19.29 -8.54
C LYS A 13 4.44 -18.98 -8.15
N ALA A 14 3.83 -19.80 -7.28
CA ALA A 14 2.48 -19.58 -6.79
C ALA A 14 2.35 -18.26 -6.02
N TYR A 15 3.34 -17.89 -5.21
CA TYR A 15 3.31 -16.62 -4.46
C TYR A 15 3.48 -15.38 -5.33
N LEU A 16 4.32 -15.44 -6.37
CA LEU A 16 4.44 -14.35 -7.32
C LEU A 16 3.12 -14.15 -8.06
N VAL A 17 2.55 -15.21 -8.63
CA VAL A 17 1.24 -15.14 -9.30
C VAL A 17 0.15 -14.65 -8.33
N TYR A 18 0.18 -15.10 -7.08
CA TYR A 18 -0.74 -14.63 -6.04
C TYR A 18 -0.62 -13.12 -5.83
N ASN A 19 0.58 -12.53 -5.73
CA ASN A 19 0.72 -11.08 -5.49
C ASN A 19 0.72 -10.22 -6.77
N GLU A 20 0.71 -10.83 -7.96
CA GLU A 20 0.69 -10.15 -9.26
C GLU A 20 -0.71 -9.85 -9.82
N ASP A 21 -1.77 -10.09 -9.04
CA ASP A 21 -3.15 -9.89 -9.45
C ASP A 21 -3.64 -8.43 -9.47
N GLY A 22 -2.78 -7.47 -9.10
CA GLY A 22 -3.13 -6.04 -9.08
C GLY A 22 -4.02 -5.60 -7.92
N LEU A 23 -4.47 -6.50 -7.04
CA LEU A 23 -5.30 -6.11 -5.90
C LEU A 23 -4.52 -5.26 -4.89
N LEU A 24 -3.22 -5.53 -4.68
CA LEU A 24 -2.40 -4.74 -3.74
C LEU A 24 -2.34 -3.28 -4.18
N ASP A 25 -2.18 -3.05 -5.49
CA ASP A 25 -2.13 -1.75 -6.12
C ASP A 25 -3.46 -1.01 -5.94
N ILE A 26 -4.58 -1.69 -6.19
CA ILE A 26 -5.93 -1.11 -6.05
C ILE A 26 -6.19 -0.71 -4.60
N ILE A 27 -5.92 -1.60 -3.66
CA ILE A 27 -6.19 -1.33 -2.24
C ILE A 27 -5.27 -0.22 -1.73
N THR A 28 -3.98 -0.28 -2.03
CA THR A 28 -3.04 0.77 -1.61
C THR A 28 -3.39 2.12 -2.24
N GLY A 29 -3.73 2.14 -3.53
CA GLY A 29 -4.14 3.36 -4.23
C GLY A 29 -5.46 3.92 -3.69
N PHE A 30 -6.45 3.05 -3.42
CA PHE A 30 -7.70 3.44 -2.78
C PHE A 30 -7.45 4.07 -1.41
N LEU A 31 -6.61 3.44 -0.58
CA LEU A 31 -6.25 3.97 0.73
C LEU A 31 -5.60 5.35 0.63
N MET A 32 -4.69 5.56 -0.35
CA MET A 32 -4.05 6.86 -0.55
C MET A 32 -5.04 7.95 -0.96
N VAL A 33 -5.91 7.68 -1.94
CA VAL A 33 -6.94 8.62 -2.38
C VAL A 33 -7.91 8.91 -1.24
N PHE A 34 -8.35 7.87 -0.53
CA PHE A 34 -9.28 8.01 0.58
C PHE A 34 -8.69 8.86 1.70
N ILE A 35 -7.45 8.59 2.14
CA ILE A 35 -6.76 9.40 3.16
C ILE A 35 -6.60 10.84 2.69
N GLY A 36 -6.20 11.06 1.45
CA GLY A 36 -6.06 12.40 0.90
C GLY A 36 -7.40 13.17 0.91
N TYR A 37 -8.47 12.55 0.43
CA TYR A 37 -9.81 13.14 0.45
C TYR A 37 -10.32 13.39 1.87
N TYR A 38 -10.10 12.47 2.80
CA TYR A 38 -10.45 12.61 4.20
C TYR A 38 -9.79 13.85 4.82
N VAL A 39 -8.49 14.05 4.58
CA VAL A 39 -7.77 15.25 5.07
C VAL A 39 -8.34 16.54 4.49
N LEU A 40 -8.68 16.55 3.19
CA LEU A 40 -9.22 17.74 2.53
C LEU A 40 -10.68 18.06 2.91
N SER A 41 -11.46 17.04 3.25
CA SER A 41 -12.88 17.19 3.63
C SER A 41 -13.09 17.70 5.07
N LYS A 42 -12.01 17.83 5.87
CA LYS A 42 -12.06 18.31 7.27
C LYS A 42 -13.03 17.52 8.16
N VAL A 43 -13.27 16.25 7.82
CA VAL A 43 -14.07 15.34 8.65
C VAL A 43 -13.21 14.94 9.86
N ASP A 44 -13.77 15.00 11.07
CA ASP A 44 -13.08 14.66 12.33
C ASP A 44 -13.54 13.29 12.86
N ILE A 45 -13.33 12.24 12.07
CA ILE A 45 -13.61 10.84 12.48
C ILE A 45 -12.28 10.10 12.69
N PRO A 46 -12.00 9.52 13.87
CA PRO A 46 -10.75 8.81 14.11
C PRO A 46 -10.63 7.59 13.17
N PHE A 47 -9.95 7.79 12.04
CA PHE A 47 -9.94 6.84 10.92
C PHE A 47 -8.77 5.84 10.97
N ALA A 48 -7.70 6.15 11.70
CA ALA A 48 -6.54 5.27 11.80
C ALA A 48 -6.84 3.87 12.39
N PRO A 49 -7.73 3.70 13.40
CA PRO A 49 -8.16 2.38 13.85
C PRO A 49 -8.88 1.60 12.74
N PHE A 50 -9.68 2.29 11.91
CA PHE A 50 -10.39 1.66 10.80
C PHE A 50 -9.40 1.10 9.76
N LEU A 51 -8.37 1.86 9.40
CA LEU A 51 -7.35 1.39 8.46
C LEU A 51 -6.58 0.16 8.95
N ALA A 52 -6.18 0.17 10.22
CA ALA A 52 -5.38 -0.90 10.81
C ALA A 52 -6.15 -2.22 10.92
N ILE A 53 -7.46 -2.15 11.19
CA ILE A 53 -8.31 -3.32 11.41
C ILE A 53 -8.94 -3.81 10.09
N PHE A 54 -9.55 -2.90 9.32
CA PHE A 54 -10.29 -3.28 8.13
C PHE A 54 -9.39 -3.55 6.92
N GLY A 55 -8.22 -2.92 6.83
CA GLY A 55 -7.29 -3.11 5.70
C GLY A 55 -6.94 -4.59 5.46
N PRO A 56 -6.39 -5.31 6.46
CA PRO A 56 -6.08 -6.73 6.33
C PRO A 56 -7.32 -7.62 6.08
N ALA A 57 -8.46 -7.29 6.69
CA ALA A 57 -9.69 -8.06 6.53
C ALA A 57 -10.28 -7.92 5.11
N VAL A 58 -10.28 -6.69 4.57
CA VAL A 58 -10.70 -6.39 3.19
C VAL A 58 -9.74 -7.05 2.20
N TRP A 59 -8.43 -6.96 2.44
CA TRP A 59 -7.42 -7.68 1.65
C TRP A 59 -7.72 -9.18 1.58
N ALA A 60 -7.84 -9.85 2.73
CA ALA A 60 -8.11 -11.28 2.79
C ALA A 60 -9.42 -11.66 2.10
N SER A 61 -10.47 -10.84 2.26
CA SER A 61 -11.78 -11.08 1.65
C SER A 61 -11.73 -10.95 0.12
N LEU A 62 -11.05 -9.92 -0.40
CA LEU A 62 -10.88 -9.72 -1.84
C LEU A 62 -10.04 -10.84 -2.46
N LYS A 63 -8.99 -11.29 -1.78
CA LYS A 63 -8.17 -12.43 -2.22
C LYS A 63 -8.97 -13.72 -2.30
N LYS A 64 -9.81 -13.99 -1.31
CA LYS A 64 -10.72 -15.15 -1.31
C LYS A 64 -11.78 -15.07 -2.41
N ALA A 65 -12.27 -13.88 -2.73
CA ALA A 65 -13.31 -13.68 -3.74
C ALA A 65 -12.75 -13.68 -5.19
N VAL A 66 -11.55 -13.15 -5.39
CA VAL A 66 -11.00 -12.89 -6.73
C VAL A 66 -9.89 -13.86 -7.07
N THR A 67 -8.86 -13.98 -6.22
CA THR A 67 -7.66 -14.73 -6.56
C THR A 67 -7.85 -16.23 -6.32
N GLU A 68 -8.33 -16.62 -5.15
CA GLU A 68 -8.46 -18.05 -4.77
C GLU A 68 -9.28 -18.90 -5.75
N PRO A 69 -10.42 -18.44 -6.32
CA PRO A 69 -11.19 -19.23 -7.28
C PRO A 69 -10.50 -19.44 -8.65
N ARG A 70 -9.42 -18.71 -8.92
CA ARG A 70 -8.69 -18.70 -10.21
C ARG A 70 -7.38 -19.46 -10.14
N ILE A 71 -6.66 -19.34 -9.03
CA ILE A 71 -5.34 -20.00 -8.84
C ILE A 71 -5.36 -21.13 -7.82
N GLY A 72 -6.51 -21.37 -7.18
CA GLY A 72 -6.64 -22.31 -6.07
C GLY A 72 -6.20 -21.72 -4.73
N ARG A 73 -6.52 -22.43 -3.65
CA ARG A 73 -6.16 -22.03 -2.29
C ARG A 73 -4.71 -22.42 -2.00
N VAL A 74 -3.84 -21.43 -1.85
CA VAL A 74 -2.41 -21.64 -1.53
C VAL A 74 -2.18 -21.45 -0.03
N LYS A 75 -1.55 -22.43 0.61
CA LYS A 75 -1.04 -22.31 1.99
C LYS A 75 0.46 -22.04 1.91
N PHE A 76 0.87 -20.81 2.23
CA PHE A 76 2.29 -20.45 2.24
C PHE A 76 2.98 -20.95 3.50
N GLY A 77 4.25 -21.32 3.36
CA GLY A 77 5.12 -21.72 4.47
C GLY A 77 5.36 -20.58 5.48
N PRO A 78 5.87 -20.91 6.68
CA PRO A 78 6.06 -19.96 7.78
C PRO A 78 6.94 -18.75 7.42
N GLY A 79 7.93 -18.94 6.54
CA GLY A 79 8.80 -17.85 6.08
C GLY A 79 8.05 -16.71 5.39
N ARG A 80 7.07 -17.01 4.56
CA ARG A 80 6.28 -16.00 3.83
C ARG A 80 5.22 -15.35 4.68
N ARG A 81 4.63 -16.12 5.60
CA ARG A 81 3.72 -15.58 6.61
C ARG A 81 4.44 -14.54 7.49
N SER A 82 5.68 -14.82 7.90
CA SER A 82 6.51 -13.86 8.63
C SER A 82 6.80 -12.58 7.82
N ARG A 83 7.08 -12.69 6.51
CA ARG A 83 7.25 -11.51 5.64
C ARG A 83 5.98 -10.65 5.57
N GLN A 84 4.80 -11.25 5.44
CA GLN A 84 3.53 -10.52 5.46
C GLN A 84 3.30 -9.83 6.81
N GLN A 85 3.60 -10.50 7.92
CA GLN A 85 3.51 -9.89 9.25
C GLN A 85 4.45 -8.67 9.39
N LYS A 86 5.67 -8.75 8.83
CA LYS A 86 6.61 -7.61 8.82
C LYS A 86 6.06 -6.41 8.05
N VAL A 87 5.37 -6.63 6.92
CA VAL A 87 4.72 -5.55 6.16
C VAL A 87 3.58 -4.92 6.97
N ILE A 88 2.73 -5.73 7.58
CA ILE A 88 1.63 -5.25 8.43
C ILE A 88 2.19 -4.44 9.61
N MET A 89 3.24 -4.95 10.26
CA MET A 89 3.90 -4.26 11.36
C MET A 89 4.53 -2.93 10.91
N ALA A 90 5.25 -2.92 9.78
CA ALA A 90 5.83 -1.70 9.24
C ALA A 90 4.75 -0.65 8.91
N PHE A 91 3.63 -1.08 8.32
CA PHE A 91 2.48 -0.22 8.07
C PHE A 91 1.88 0.33 9.37
N ALA A 92 1.64 -0.54 10.36
CA ALA A 92 1.10 -0.13 11.66
C ALA A 92 2.03 0.87 12.38
N VAL A 93 3.34 0.63 12.39
CA VAL A 93 4.33 1.55 12.97
C VAL A 93 4.29 2.89 12.23
N ALA A 94 4.28 2.89 10.90
CA ALA A 94 4.24 4.13 10.13
C ALA A 94 2.96 4.95 10.39
N VAL A 95 1.80 4.30 10.44
CA VAL A 95 0.54 4.97 10.80
C VAL A 95 0.62 5.59 12.19
N ASN A 96 1.16 4.86 13.18
CA ASN A 96 1.34 5.39 14.53
C ASN A 96 2.31 6.57 14.57
N VAL A 97 3.43 6.51 13.85
CA VAL A 97 4.37 7.63 13.72
C VAL A 97 3.68 8.86 13.14
N LEU A 98 2.87 8.70 12.09
CA LEU A 98 2.11 9.80 11.49
C LEU A 98 1.07 10.40 12.46
N LEU A 99 0.38 9.56 13.25
CA LEU A 99 -0.56 10.02 14.26
C LEU A 99 0.13 10.82 15.37
N VAL A 100 1.23 10.29 15.90
CA VAL A 100 2.02 10.93 16.94
C VAL A 100 2.58 12.26 16.42
N LEU A 101 3.11 12.28 15.20
CA LEU A 101 3.60 13.50 14.56
C LEU A 101 2.46 14.52 14.37
N SER A 102 1.27 14.08 13.94
CA SER A 102 0.10 14.94 13.79
C SER A 102 -0.31 15.59 15.11
N PHE A 103 -0.35 14.80 16.18
CA PHE A 103 -0.64 15.28 17.53
C PHE A 103 0.38 16.34 17.95
N PHE A 104 1.68 16.03 17.91
CA PHE A 104 2.70 16.98 18.34
C PHE A 104 2.75 18.26 17.50
N VAL A 105 2.54 18.18 16.17
CA VAL A 105 2.51 19.37 15.30
C VAL A 105 1.35 20.32 15.63
N LYS A 106 0.23 19.76 16.11
CA LYS A 106 -0.99 20.52 16.47
C LYS A 106 -1.00 21.01 17.92
N THR A 107 -0.57 20.20 18.88
CA THR A 107 -0.80 20.46 20.32
C THR A 107 0.49 20.55 21.16
N GLY A 108 1.64 20.14 20.61
CA GLY A 108 2.84 19.90 21.40
C GLY A 108 3.69 21.16 21.64
N PRO A 109 3.96 21.55 22.91
CA PRO A 109 4.93 22.62 23.21
C PRO A 109 6.39 22.19 22.93
N PHE A 110 6.64 20.88 22.81
CA PHE A 110 7.97 20.27 22.67
C PHE A 110 8.64 20.46 21.31
N LEU A 111 7.88 20.78 20.26
CA LEU A 111 8.44 20.88 18.91
C LEU A 111 9.02 22.26 18.56
N GLY A 112 9.11 23.23 19.47
CA GLY A 112 9.47 24.64 19.18
C GLY A 112 10.34 24.88 17.93
N PRO A 113 11.63 24.46 17.92
CA PRO A 113 12.52 24.62 16.75
C PRO A 113 12.22 23.66 15.59
N TRP A 114 11.69 22.47 15.87
CA TRP A 114 11.38 21.44 14.88
C TRP A 114 10.07 21.69 14.14
N ARG A 115 9.16 22.48 14.73
CA ARG A 115 7.84 22.78 14.20
C ARG A 115 7.96 23.54 12.89
N THR A 116 8.81 24.56 12.84
CA THR A 116 9.10 25.32 11.62
C THR A 116 9.73 24.41 10.55
N THR A 117 10.71 23.59 10.90
CA THR A 117 11.32 22.60 9.99
C THR A 117 10.29 21.62 9.43
N LEU A 118 9.35 21.14 10.25
CA LEU A 118 8.28 20.24 9.82
C LEU A 118 7.23 20.94 8.97
N TYR A 119 6.90 22.21 9.22
CA TYR A 119 6.02 22.97 8.33
C TYR A 119 6.69 23.26 6.98
N THR A 120 7.97 23.60 6.99
CA THR A 120 8.71 23.91 5.77
C THR A 120 8.99 22.64 4.97
N TYR A 121 9.66 21.65 5.57
CA TYR A 121 10.18 20.48 4.84
C TYR A 121 9.40 19.18 5.10
N GLY A 122 8.34 19.22 5.91
CA GLY A 122 7.62 18.01 6.31
C GLY A 122 7.03 17.25 5.13
N VAL A 123 6.61 17.91 4.05
CA VAL A 123 6.10 17.21 2.85
C VAL A 123 7.17 16.30 2.25
N ILE A 124 8.42 16.78 2.19
CA ILE A 124 9.55 15.99 1.71
C ILE A 124 9.87 14.91 2.74
N LEU A 125 10.12 15.29 4.00
CA LEU A 125 10.54 14.34 5.04
C LEU A 125 9.54 13.21 5.27
N VAL A 126 8.25 13.54 5.40
CA VAL A 126 7.17 12.60 5.64
C VAL A 126 6.77 11.88 4.35
N GLY A 127 6.58 12.61 3.26
CA GLY A 127 6.17 12.04 1.99
C GLY A 127 7.24 11.17 1.36
N SER A 128 8.41 11.74 1.07
CA SER A 128 9.49 10.99 0.44
C SER A 128 10.09 9.94 1.38
N GLY A 129 10.18 10.24 2.68
CA GLY A 129 10.71 9.31 3.68
C GLY A 129 9.73 8.19 4.02
N ILE A 130 8.59 8.50 4.63
CA ILE A 130 7.67 7.48 5.18
C ILE A 130 6.89 6.78 4.07
N VAL A 131 6.23 7.54 3.18
CA VAL A 131 5.36 6.92 2.16
C VAL A 131 6.16 6.09 1.17
N SER A 132 7.28 6.60 0.65
CA SER A 132 8.13 5.83 -0.27
C SER A 132 8.75 4.61 0.41
N LEU A 133 9.14 4.70 1.68
CA LEU A 133 9.66 3.55 2.43
C LEU A 133 8.60 2.46 2.61
N ILE A 134 7.35 2.82 2.89
CA ILE A 134 6.24 1.85 2.98
C ILE A 134 6.04 1.15 1.63
N LEU A 135 5.97 1.91 0.54
CA LEU A 135 5.79 1.35 -0.80
C LEU A 135 6.95 0.41 -1.17
N PHE A 136 8.19 0.81 -0.89
CA PHE A 136 9.37 -0.01 -1.11
C PHE A 136 9.32 -1.30 -0.26
N THR A 137 8.94 -1.17 1.02
CA THR A 137 8.77 -2.30 1.95
C THR A 137 7.75 -3.30 1.42
N ILE A 138 6.58 -2.83 0.96
CA ILE A 138 5.55 -3.67 0.35
C ILE A 138 6.13 -4.41 -0.86
N GLY A 139 6.81 -3.70 -1.77
CA GLY A 139 7.41 -4.30 -2.97
C GLY A 139 8.54 -5.27 -2.68
N HIS A 140 9.35 -5.00 -1.66
CA HIS A 140 10.47 -5.85 -1.25
C HIS A 140 9.97 -7.17 -0.65
N PHE A 141 9.07 -7.12 0.34
CA PHE A 141 8.63 -8.33 1.05
C PHE A 141 7.58 -9.15 0.28
N ASN A 142 6.79 -8.54 -0.60
CA ASN A 142 5.85 -9.26 -1.46
C ASN A 142 6.46 -9.70 -2.80
N GLU A 143 7.73 -9.38 -3.06
CA GLU A 143 8.41 -9.63 -4.34
C GLU A 143 7.68 -9.01 -5.55
N VAL A 144 7.03 -7.85 -5.33
CA VAL A 144 6.26 -7.12 -6.34
C VAL A 144 7.08 -5.91 -6.83
N SER A 145 7.69 -6.04 -8.01
CA SER A 145 8.60 -5.04 -8.58
C SER A 145 7.96 -3.66 -8.79
N ARG A 146 6.70 -3.63 -9.25
CA ARG A 146 5.95 -2.38 -9.50
C ARG A 146 5.82 -1.47 -8.28
N PHE A 147 5.75 -2.02 -7.06
CA PHE A 147 5.73 -1.22 -5.83
C PHE A 147 7.05 -0.49 -5.55
N LYS A 148 8.18 -1.07 -5.98
CA LYS A 148 9.47 -0.36 -5.95
C LYS A 148 9.45 0.79 -6.97
N GLY A 149 8.80 0.60 -8.11
CA GLY A 149 8.52 1.65 -9.09
C GLY A 149 7.69 2.80 -8.49
N TYR A 150 6.58 2.49 -7.80
CA TYR A 150 5.79 3.51 -7.12
C TYR A 150 6.58 4.25 -6.05
N ALA A 151 7.42 3.55 -5.28
CA ALA A 151 8.32 4.17 -4.30
C ALA A 151 9.34 5.12 -4.96
N ALA A 152 9.88 4.74 -6.11
CA ALA A 152 10.82 5.59 -6.86
C ALA A 152 10.13 6.82 -7.44
N VAL A 153 8.88 6.68 -7.90
CA VAL A 153 8.06 7.79 -8.44
C VAL A 153 7.53 8.70 -7.33
N SER A 154 7.23 8.17 -6.13
CA SER A 154 6.70 8.98 -5.04
C SER A 154 7.70 10.02 -4.54
N VAL A 155 9.00 9.70 -4.51
CA VAL A 155 10.04 10.66 -4.09
C VAL A 155 10.00 11.97 -4.89
N PRO A 156 10.17 11.98 -6.23
CA PRO A 156 10.10 13.21 -7.01
C PRO A 156 8.70 13.84 -6.98
N MET A 157 7.62 13.05 -6.86
CA MET A 157 6.27 13.61 -6.68
C MET A 157 6.13 14.42 -5.38
N PHE A 158 6.70 13.95 -4.25
CA PHE A 158 6.68 14.70 -2.99
C PHE A 158 7.61 15.91 -3.01
N VAL A 159 8.77 15.81 -3.68
CA VAL A 159 9.66 16.95 -3.89
C VAL A 159 8.98 18.01 -4.74
N ALA A 160 8.38 17.64 -5.88
CA ALA A 160 7.63 18.56 -6.72
C ALA A 160 6.41 19.12 -5.97
N GLY A 161 5.67 18.28 -5.26
CA GLY A 161 4.53 18.68 -4.44
C GLY A 161 4.88 19.72 -3.39
N HIS A 162 6.06 19.66 -2.78
CA HIS A 162 6.53 20.68 -1.84
C HIS A 162 6.61 22.07 -2.49
N PHE A 163 7.05 22.17 -3.74
CA PHE A 163 7.18 23.45 -4.47
C PHE A 163 5.89 23.89 -5.18
N LEU A 164 5.03 22.95 -5.58
CA LEU A 164 3.82 23.23 -6.36
C LEU A 164 2.57 23.47 -5.49
N THR A 165 2.58 23.04 -4.22
CA THR A 165 1.44 23.25 -3.30
C THR A 165 1.56 24.57 -2.58
N ASP A 166 0.41 25.21 -2.33
CA ASP A 166 0.31 26.50 -1.66
C ASP A 166 1.00 26.47 -0.27
N PRO A 167 1.97 27.39 -0.02
CA PRO A 167 2.59 27.55 1.28
C PRO A 167 1.62 27.75 2.46
N GLY A 168 0.41 28.26 2.22
CA GLY A 168 -0.62 28.45 3.24
C GLY A 168 -1.29 27.16 3.72
N LEU A 169 -1.14 26.05 3.00
CA LEU A 169 -1.72 24.76 3.38
C LEU A 169 -0.93 24.10 4.51
N ASP A 170 -1.65 23.41 5.40
CA ASP A 170 -1.02 22.60 6.43
C ASP A 170 -0.28 21.39 5.84
N LEU A 171 0.61 20.79 6.64
CA LEU A 171 1.43 19.65 6.24
C LEU A 171 0.60 18.50 5.64
N PHE A 172 -0.53 18.15 6.26
CA PHE A 172 -1.34 17.00 5.84
C PHE A 172 -2.11 17.30 4.56
N GLN A 173 -2.63 18.53 4.42
CA GLN A 173 -3.26 18.98 3.18
C GLN A 173 -2.29 18.92 2.01
N ARG A 174 -1.05 19.38 2.19
CA ARG A 174 -0.03 19.27 1.14
C ARG A 174 0.31 17.82 0.80
N LEU A 175 0.44 16.94 1.80
CA LEU A 175 0.62 15.51 1.58
C LEU A 175 -0.56 14.93 0.78
N ALA A 176 -1.80 15.32 1.09
CA ALA A 176 -2.99 14.87 0.38
C ALA A 176 -2.97 15.21 -1.13
N HIS A 177 -2.52 16.42 -1.49
CA HIS A 177 -2.40 16.84 -2.90
C HIS A 177 -1.43 15.97 -3.70
N VAL A 178 -0.46 15.33 -3.06
CA VAL A 178 0.47 14.37 -3.71
C VAL A 178 -0.05 12.94 -3.63
N MET A 179 -0.65 12.55 -2.50
CA MET A 179 -1.16 11.19 -2.28
C MET A 179 -2.34 10.85 -3.20
N ILE A 180 -3.23 11.80 -3.49
CA ILE A 180 -4.38 11.59 -4.39
C ILE A 180 -3.91 11.19 -5.80
N PRO A 181 -3.10 11.98 -6.52
CA PRO A 181 -2.67 11.60 -7.87
C PRO A 181 -1.82 10.32 -7.88
N LEU A 182 -0.97 10.11 -6.87
CA LEU A 182 -0.22 8.85 -6.75
C LEU A 182 -1.15 7.65 -6.54
N GLY A 183 -2.15 7.79 -5.68
CA GLY A 183 -3.15 6.76 -5.43
C GLY A 183 -4.02 6.47 -6.65
N LEU A 184 -4.40 7.51 -7.42
CA LEU A 184 -5.11 7.35 -8.69
C LEU A 184 -4.27 6.62 -9.73
N LEU A 185 -2.97 6.91 -9.82
CA LEU A 185 -2.03 6.18 -10.68
C LEU A 185 -1.98 4.70 -10.31
N MET A 186 -1.88 4.38 -9.02
CA MET A 186 -1.87 3.00 -8.53
C MET A 186 -3.21 2.29 -8.77
N LEU A 187 -4.34 2.98 -8.60
CA LEU A 187 -5.67 2.45 -8.91
C LEU A 187 -5.80 2.13 -10.40
N ALA A 188 -5.38 3.04 -11.28
CA ALA A 188 -5.44 2.83 -12.72
C ALA A 188 -4.56 1.65 -13.15
N TYR A 189 -3.30 1.61 -12.72
CA TYR A 189 -2.38 0.52 -13.05
C TYR A 189 -2.82 -0.82 -12.44
N GLY A 190 -3.27 -0.79 -11.18
CA GLY A 190 -3.82 -1.94 -10.48
C GLY A 190 -5.05 -2.52 -11.17
N GLY A 191 -5.97 -1.66 -11.61
CA GLY A 191 -7.15 -2.03 -12.38
C GLY A 191 -6.79 -2.70 -13.71
N VAL A 192 -5.84 -2.14 -14.46
CA VAL A 192 -5.34 -2.76 -15.70
C VAL A 192 -4.70 -4.12 -15.43
N THR A 193 -3.91 -4.23 -14.37
CA THR A 193 -3.24 -5.48 -13.97
C THR A 193 -4.25 -6.54 -13.55
N LEU A 194 -5.24 -6.17 -12.74
CA LEU A 194 -6.31 -7.05 -12.32
C LEU A 194 -7.15 -7.53 -13.50
N TRP A 195 -7.49 -6.63 -14.42
CA TRP A 195 -8.22 -6.98 -15.62
C TRP A 195 -7.45 -7.99 -16.49
N ARG A 196 -6.13 -7.77 -16.68
CA ARG A 196 -5.25 -8.73 -17.37
C ARG A 196 -5.20 -10.07 -16.63
N PHE A 197 -5.09 -10.04 -15.31
CA PHE A 197 -5.07 -11.24 -14.47
C PHE A 197 -6.36 -12.06 -14.61
N VAL A 198 -7.52 -11.42 -14.50
CA VAL A 198 -8.82 -12.08 -14.63
C VAL A 198 -9.03 -12.69 -16.02
N ARG A 199 -8.53 -12.04 -17.08
CA ARG A 199 -8.56 -12.59 -18.45
C ARG A 199 -7.60 -13.75 -18.65
N LYS A 200 -6.43 -13.71 -18.01
CA LYS A 200 -5.40 -14.74 -18.13
C LYS A 200 -5.73 -15.99 -17.30
N TYR A 201 -6.41 -15.81 -16.17
CA TYR A 201 -6.77 -16.88 -15.23
C TYR A 201 -8.30 -16.92 -15.04
N PRO A 202 -9.05 -17.63 -15.90
CA PRO A 202 -10.47 -17.87 -15.68
C PRO A 202 -10.71 -18.68 -14.39
N LYS A 203 -11.94 -18.66 -13.87
CA LYS A 203 -12.25 -19.43 -12.66
C LYS A 203 -12.20 -20.91 -12.98
N ILE A 204 -11.75 -21.72 -12.02
CA ILE A 204 -11.62 -23.18 -12.19
C ILE A 204 -12.99 -23.83 -12.51
N THR A 205 -14.08 -23.29 -11.96
CA THR A 205 -15.46 -23.74 -12.24
C THR A 205 -15.89 -23.54 -13.69
N ASP A 206 -15.28 -22.60 -14.40
CA ASP A 206 -15.67 -22.25 -15.78
C ASP A 206 -14.94 -23.13 -16.81
N VAL A 207 -13.95 -23.94 -16.37
CA VAL A 207 -13.08 -24.75 -17.25
C VAL A 207 -13.61 -26.18 -17.43
N GLY A 208 -14.79 -26.52 -16.91
CA GLY A 208 -15.41 -27.83 -17.16
C GLY A 208 -14.56 -29.00 -16.65
N VAL A 209 -14.05 -28.90 -15.42
CA VAL A 209 -13.60 -30.10 -14.70
C VAL A 209 -14.86 -30.71 -14.10
N ASP A 210 -15.60 -31.42 -14.95
CA ASP A 210 -16.59 -32.39 -14.49
C ASP A 210 -15.86 -33.37 -13.57
N GLY A 211 -16.36 -33.48 -12.34
CA GLY A 211 -15.81 -34.37 -11.31
C GLY A 211 -15.94 -35.84 -11.67
#